data_AF-A0A6M9Q0B9-F1
#
_entry.id   AF-A0A6M9Q0B9-F1
#
_cell.length_a   1.000
_cell.length_b   1.000
_cell.length_c   1.000
_cell.angle_alpha   90.00
_cell.angle_beta   90.00
_cell.angle_gamma   90.00
#
_symmetry.space_group_name_H-M   'P 1'
#
loop_
_entity.id
_entity.type
_entity.pdbx_description
1 polymer ?
#
loop_
_entity_poly.entity_id
_entity_poly.type
_entity_poly.pdbx_seq_one_letter_code
_entity_poly.pdbx_strand_id
1 'polypeptide(L)'
;MKYILTILTTFSSLAVAQTTYYSDANGMPMGTAQKSGNTTYYSNANGMPIGTAQQSGNTTYYSNANGMPVGTAQSTQPIQPQPFQQAPMNAPSAPTFPSGPLFPSSPRGM
;
A
#
# COMPACT_ATOMS: atom_id res chain seq x y z
N MET A 1 27.82 58.11 6.43
CA MET A 1 26.54 57.38 6.48
C MET A 1 26.41 56.56 5.19
N LYS A 2 26.62 55.24 5.22
CA LYS A 2 26.45 54.35 4.06
C LYS A 2 25.21 53.49 4.33
N TYR A 3 24.15 53.68 3.54
CA TYR A 3 22.93 52.89 3.64
C TYR A 3 23.21 51.48 3.09
N ILE A 4 23.09 50.47 3.95
CA ILE A 4 23.10 49.06 3.54
C ILE A 4 21.65 48.72 3.17
N LEU A 5 21.40 48.53 1.88
CA LEU A 5 20.11 48.10 1.37
C LEU A 5 19.99 46.59 1.54
N THR A 6 19.27 46.15 2.57
CA THR A 6 18.94 44.73 2.78
C THR A 6 17.80 44.35 1.85
N ILE A 7 18.10 43.61 0.77
CA ILE A 7 17.08 43.02 -0.10
C ILE A 7 16.59 41.74 0.58
N LEU A 8 15.38 41.79 1.16
CA LEU A 8 14.69 40.63 1.72
C LEU A 8 14.13 39.80 0.54
N THR A 9 14.85 38.76 0.14
CA THR A 9 14.37 37.81 -0.88
C THR A 9 13.43 36.80 -0.22
N THR A 10 12.13 36.96 -0.47
CA THR A 10 11.15 35.92 -0.16
C THR A 10 11.40 34.73 -1.09
N PHE A 11 11.90 33.63 -0.52
CA PHE A 11 12.00 32.35 -1.21
C PHE A 11 10.59 31.76 -1.38
N SER A 12 9.94 32.05 -2.50
CA SER A 12 8.75 31.32 -2.92
C SER A 12 9.18 29.91 -3.32
N SER A 13 8.74 28.88 -2.60
CA SER A 13 8.99 27.48 -2.94
C SER A 13 8.35 27.15 -4.30
N LEU A 14 9.16 27.09 -5.36
CA LEU A 14 8.74 26.63 -6.67
C LEU A 14 8.35 25.15 -6.54
N ALA A 15 7.06 24.85 -6.64
CA ALA A 15 6.61 23.48 -6.84
C ALA A 15 7.20 22.99 -8.17
N VAL A 16 8.29 22.23 -8.11
CA VAL A 16 8.92 21.68 -9.30
C VAL A 16 7.96 20.66 -9.89
N ALA A 17 7.31 21.02 -11.00
CA ALA A 17 6.58 20.06 -11.81
C ALA A 17 7.59 19.00 -12.28
N GLN A 18 7.39 17.75 -11.85
CA GLN A 18 8.26 16.64 -12.24
C GLN A 18 7.70 16.01 -13.51
N THR A 19 8.46 16.08 -14.60
CA THR A 19 8.11 15.44 -15.87
C THR A 19 8.95 14.20 -16.08
N THR A 20 8.29 13.07 -16.32
CA THR A 20 8.89 11.80 -16.73
C THR A 20 8.65 11.63 -18.23
N TYR A 21 9.70 11.26 -18.97
CA TYR A 21 9.62 10.97 -20.40
C TYR A 21 9.67 9.46 -20.60
N TYR A 22 8.75 8.94 -21.42
CA TYR A 22 8.71 7.54 -21.80
C TYR A 22 9.19 7.39 -23.24
N SER A 23 10.12 6.46 -23.45
CA SER A 23 10.64 6.10 -24.75
C SER A 23 10.57 4.59 -24.95
N ASP A 24 10.53 4.14 -26.20
CA ASP A 24 10.66 2.72 -26.52
C ASP A 24 12.11 2.23 -26.38
N ALA A 25 12.35 0.94 -26.69
CA ALA A 25 13.68 0.33 -26.60
C ALA A 25 14.70 0.93 -27.59
N ASN A 26 14.23 1.61 -28.65
CA ASN A 26 15.06 2.28 -29.64
C ASN A 26 15.28 3.77 -29.29
N GLY A 27 14.72 4.25 -28.18
CA GLY A 27 14.81 5.64 -27.74
C GLY A 27 13.76 6.57 -28.37
N MET A 28 12.80 6.04 -29.13
CA MET A 28 11.73 6.86 -29.74
C MET A 28 10.73 7.32 -28.67
N PRO A 29 10.31 8.59 -28.67
CA PRO A 29 9.39 9.11 -27.67
C PRO A 29 8.02 8.46 -27.78
N MET A 30 7.49 8.01 -26.65
CA MET A 30 6.15 7.42 -26.50
C MET A 30 5.17 8.37 -25.81
N GLY A 31 5.67 9.21 -24.92
CA GLY A 31 4.85 10.18 -24.21
C GLY A 31 5.51 10.71 -22.95
N THR A 32 4.73 11.42 -22.14
CA THR A 32 5.19 12.02 -20.90
C THR A 32 4.18 11.82 -19.77
N ALA A 33 4.68 11.82 -18.54
CA ALA A 33 3.90 11.97 -17.32
C ALA A 33 4.38 13.20 -16.56
N GLN A 34 3.51 14.19 -16.40
CA GLN A 34 3.81 15.39 -15.62
C GLN A 34 3.04 15.34 -14.30
N LYS A 35 3.75 15.37 -13.17
CA LYS A 35 3.14 15.39 -11.85
C LYS A 35 2.99 16.83 -11.36
N SER A 36 1.77 17.16 -10.93
CA SER A 36 1.44 18.41 -10.25
C SER A 36 0.58 18.10 -9.01
N GLY A 37 1.15 18.29 -7.83
CA GLY A 37 0.54 17.87 -6.56
C GLY A 37 0.25 16.37 -6.55
N ASN A 38 -1.03 16.01 -6.34
CA ASN A 38 -1.50 14.62 -6.30
C ASN A 38 -2.01 14.11 -7.66
N THR A 39 -1.91 14.93 -8.72
CA THR A 39 -2.38 14.57 -10.05
C THR A 39 -1.20 14.38 -10.99
N THR A 40 -1.23 13.28 -11.74
CA THR A 40 -0.30 13.01 -12.84
C THR A 40 -1.05 13.13 -14.16
N TYR A 41 -0.53 13.92 -15.08
CA TYR A 41 -1.08 14.16 -16.41
C TYR A 41 -0.27 13.36 -17.42
N TYR A 42 -0.93 12.54 -18.23
CA TYR A 42 -0.29 11.73 -19.25
C TYR A 42 -0.56 12.31 -20.64
N SER A 43 0.49 12.38 -21.44
CA SER A 43 0.41 12.77 -22.85
C SER A 43 1.11 11.75 -23.74
N ASN A 44 0.66 11.65 -24.99
CA ASN A 44 1.32 10.82 -26.00
C ASN A 44 2.59 11.51 -26.55
N ALA A 45 3.28 10.85 -27.48
CA ALA A 45 4.50 11.33 -28.14
C ALA A 45 4.34 12.72 -28.82
N ASN A 46 3.13 13.05 -29.27
CA ASN A 46 2.80 14.33 -29.90
C ASN A 46 2.41 15.41 -28.87
N GLY A 47 2.46 15.10 -27.58
CA GLY A 47 2.06 16.00 -26.50
C GLY A 47 0.55 16.10 -26.28
N MET A 48 -0.27 15.29 -26.96
CA MET A 48 -1.72 15.29 -26.75
C MET A 48 -2.08 14.59 -25.44
N PRO A 49 -2.98 15.15 -24.63
CA PRO A 49 -3.41 14.53 -23.39
C PRO A 49 -4.13 13.22 -23.67
N ILE A 50 -3.79 12.18 -22.92
CA ILE A 50 -4.43 10.86 -23.01
C ILE A 50 -5.22 10.49 -21.74
N GLY A 51 -4.89 11.12 -20.62
CA GLY A 51 -5.62 10.93 -19.37
C GLY A 51 -4.89 11.48 -18.15
N THR A 52 -5.48 11.26 -16.99
CA THR A 52 -4.92 11.66 -15.69
C THR A 52 -5.01 10.53 -14.68
N ALA A 53 -4.11 10.57 -13.69
CA ALA A 53 -4.20 9.77 -12.48
C ALA A 53 -4.15 10.70 -11.26
N GLN A 54 -5.19 10.67 -10.43
CA GLN A 54 -5.27 11.46 -9.20
C GLN A 54 -5.21 10.56 -7.98
N GLN A 55 -4.26 10.81 -7.10
CA GLN A 55 -4.13 10.06 -5.85
C GLN A 55 -4.96 10.71 -4.73
N SER A 56 -5.76 9.89 -4.06
CA SER A 56 -6.49 10.24 -2.83
C SER A 56 -6.37 9.09 -1.82
N GLY A 57 -5.57 9.31 -0.77
CA GLY A 57 -5.20 8.27 0.18
C GLY A 57 -4.47 7.10 -0.50
N ASN A 58 -5.01 5.89 -0.30
CA ASN A 58 -4.50 4.65 -0.91
C ASN A 58 -5.15 4.35 -2.28
N THR A 59 -6.01 5.23 -2.78
CA THR A 59 -6.71 5.03 -4.06
C THR A 59 -6.19 6.01 -5.11
N THR A 60 -5.90 5.50 -6.29
CA THR A 60 -5.61 6.29 -7.49
C THR A 60 -6.81 6.20 -8.43
N TYR A 61 -7.32 7.36 -8.84
CA TYR A 61 -8.44 7.49 -9.78
C TYR A 61 -7.90 7.83 -11.16
N TYR A 62 -8.32 7.09 -12.18
CA TYR A 62 -7.89 7.29 -13.56
C TYR A 62 -9.03 7.86 -14.39
N SER A 63 -8.71 8.88 -15.19
CA SER A 63 -9.63 9.46 -16.16
C SER A 63 -9.01 9.48 -17.55
N ASN A 64 -9.85 9.38 -18.58
CA ASN A 64 -9.41 9.55 -19.98
C ASN A 64 -9.15 11.04 -20.31
N ALA A 65 -8.72 11.30 -21.55
CA ALA A 65 -8.47 12.65 -22.05
C ALA A 65 -9.66 13.62 -21.96
N ASN A 66 -10.90 13.11 -21.97
CA ASN A 66 -12.13 13.90 -21.82
C ASN A 66 -12.52 14.12 -20.34
N GLY A 67 -11.70 13.63 -19.39
CA GLY A 67 -11.98 13.71 -17.96
C GLY A 67 -12.96 12.67 -17.44
N MET A 68 -13.41 11.72 -18.27
CA MET A 68 -14.32 10.66 -17.83
C MET A 68 -13.56 9.61 -17.02
N PRO A 69 -14.09 9.15 -15.87
CA PRO A 69 -13.46 8.11 -15.06
C PRO A 69 -13.41 6.80 -15.84
N VAL A 70 -12.24 6.15 -15.84
CA VAL A 70 -12.02 4.86 -16.50
C VAL A 70 -11.68 3.75 -15.53
N GLY A 71 -11.27 4.08 -14.31
CA GLY A 71 -10.99 3.07 -13.29
C GLY A 71 -10.34 3.63 -12.04
N THR A 72 -10.07 2.72 -11.10
CA THR A 72 -9.32 3.02 -9.87
C THR A 72 -8.31 1.91 -9.57
N ALA A 73 -7.22 2.25 -8.89
CA ALA A 73 -6.28 1.28 -8.33
C ALA A 73 -6.09 1.58 -6.85
N GLN A 74 -6.04 0.54 -6.01
CA GLN A 74 -5.74 0.69 -4.59
C GLN A 74 -4.36 0.13 -4.29
N SER A 75 -3.52 0.90 -3.59
CA SER A 75 -2.31 0.37 -2.98
C SER A 75 -2.67 -0.33 -1.67
N THR A 76 -2.44 -1.65 -1.62
CA THR A 76 -2.51 -2.38 -0.35
C THR A 76 -1.23 -2.10 0.44
N GLN A 77 -1.36 -1.68 1.69
CA GLN A 77 -0.22 -1.73 2.60
C GLN A 77 0.08 -3.21 2.93
N PRO A 78 1.36 -3.63 2.94
CA PRO A 78 1.71 -4.95 3.44
C PRO A 78 1.21 -5.09 4.89
N ILE A 79 0.43 -6.13 5.17
CA ILE A 79 0.06 -6.46 6.54
C ILE A 79 1.35 -6.85 7.26
N GLN A 80 1.83 -6.00 8.19
CA GLN A 80 2.90 -6.40 9.09
C GLN A 80 2.38 -7.56 9.97
N PRO A 81 3.10 -8.68 10.09
CA PRO A 81 2.69 -9.76 10.99
C PRO A 81 2.63 -9.21 12.42
N GLN A 82 1.44 -9.18 13.02
CA GLN A 82 1.31 -8.93 14.45
C GLN A 82 1.79 -10.18 15.20
N PRO A 83 2.62 -10.06 16.26
CA PRO A 83 3.00 -11.21 17.06
C PRO A 83 1.74 -11.84 17.65
N PHE A 84 1.48 -13.10 17.31
CA PHE A 84 0.37 -13.87 17.87
C PHE A 84 0.57 -14.01 19.38
N GLN A 85 -0.17 -13.23 20.17
CA GLN A 85 -0.27 -13.47 21.61
C GLN A 85 -1.20 -14.65 21.81
N GLN A 86 -0.61 -15.83 22.01
CA GLN A 86 -1.36 -17.06 22.30
C GLN A 86 -2.08 -16.88 23.64
N ALA A 87 -3.41 -16.73 23.61
CA ALA A 87 -4.21 -16.75 24.82
C ALA A 87 -4.02 -18.13 25.51
N PRO A 88 -3.85 -18.18 26.85
CA PRO A 88 -3.68 -19.45 27.54
C PRO A 88 -4.94 -20.29 27.35
N MET A 89 -4.84 -21.33 26.53
CA MET A 89 -5.92 -22.28 26.31
C MET A 89 -5.95 -23.20 27.54
N ASN A 90 -6.94 -23.02 28.42
CA ASN A 90 -7.17 -23.97 29.51
C ASN A 90 -7.64 -25.30 28.90
N ALA A 91 -6.74 -26.28 28.86
CA ALA A 91 -7.08 -27.62 28.41
C ALA A 91 -8.14 -28.22 29.35
N PRO A 92 -9.21 -28.83 28.81
CA PRO A 92 -10.18 -29.52 29.64
C PRO A 92 -9.52 -30.66 30.41
N SER A 93 -9.92 -30.86 31.66
CA SER A 93 -9.40 -31.93 32.52
C SER A 93 -9.57 -33.29 31.85
N ALA A 94 -8.52 -34.12 31.91
CA ALA A 94 -8.57 -35.47 31.35
C ALA A 94 -9.63 -36.33 32.08
N PRO A 95 -10.34 -37.21 31.36
CA PRO A 95 -11.28 -38.14 31.99
C PRO A 95 -10.52 -39.08 32.92
N THR A 96 -11.07 -39.31 34.11
CA THR A 96 -10.56 -40.29 35.06
C THR A 96 -11.06 -41.68 34.69
N PHE A 97 -10.14 -42.62 34.47
CA PHE A 97 -10.48 -44.03 34.30
C PHE A 97 -10.40 -44.77 35.66
N PRO A 98 -11.32 -45.72 35.94
CA PRO A 98 -11.24 -46.52 37.14
C PRO A 98 -9.98 -47.41 37.11
N SER A 99 -9.20 -47.38 38.19
CA SER A 99 -7.97 -48.17 38.37
C SER A 99 -8.21 -49.55 38.99
N GLY A 100 -9.47 -49.97 39.12
CA GLY A 100 -9.84 -51.26 39.70
C GLY A 100 -9.71 -52.41 38.69
N PRO A 101 -9.45 -53.65 39.16
CA PRO A 101 -9.44 -54.82 38.30
C PRO A 101 -10.83 -55.05 37.70
N LEU A 102 -10.89 -55.30 36.38
CA LEU A 102 -12.15 -55.50 35.66
C LEU A 102 -12.88 -56.80 36.02
N PHE A 103 -12.21 -57.74 36.69
CA PHE A 103 -12.80 -59.00 37.12
C PHE A 103 -12.32 -59.34 38.54
N PRO A 104 -13.20 -59.88 39.41
CA PRO A 104 -12.79 -60.38 40.70
C PRO A 104 -11.89 -61.63 40.52
N SER A 105 -10.75 -61.66 41.20
CA SER A 105 -9.90 -62.85 41.27
C SER A 105 -10.68 -63.97 41.97
N SER A 106 -10.94 -65.06 41.26
CA SER A 106 -11.63 -66.22 41.83
C SER A 106 -10.76 -66.88 42.91
N PRO A 107 -11.32 -67.29 44.06
CA PRO A 107 -10.57 -68.00 45.10
C PRO A 107 -10.06 -69.34 44.58
N ARG A 108 -8.76 -69.62 44.74
CA ARG A 108 -8.14 -70.89 44.39
C ARG A 108 -8.54 -71.92 45.46
N GLY A 109 -9.47 -72.81 45.13
CA GLY A 109 -9.96 -73.86 46.03
C GLY A 109 -8.86 -74.83 46.48
N MET A 110 -8.98 -75.26 47.74
CA MET A 110 -8.22 -76.33 48.40
C MET A 110 -8.68 -77.71 47.96
#